data_AF-A0A3E0WP15-F1
#
_entry.id   AF-A0A3E0WP15-F1
#
_cell.length_a   1.000
_cell.length_b   1.000
_cell.length_c   1.000
_cell.angle_alpha   90.00
_cell.angle_beta   90.00
_cell.angle_gamma   90.00
#
_symmetry.space_group_name_H-M   'P 1'
#
loop_
_entity.id
_entity.type
_entity.pdbx_description
1 polymer ?
#
loop_
_entity_poly.entity_id
_entity_poly.type
_entity_poly.pdbx_seq_one_letter_code
_entity_poly.pdbx_strand_id
1 'polypeptide(L)' 'MARYYRYRLPPWARNCIIVIERCTLPILIFQLIRTLFFPTTFDVFLLGIIVGIFIAFYLEWI' A
#
# COMPACT_ATOMS: atom_id res chain seq x y z
N MET A 1 -13.53 15.44 -4.58
CA MET A 1 -12.91 16.33 -5.58
C MET A 1 -11.43 15.94 -5.78
N ALA A 2 -11.12 14.71 -6.21
CA ALA A 2 -9.73 14.20 -6.29
C ALA A 2 -9.21 14.06 -7.74
N ARG A 3 -10.03 14.38 -8.74
CA ARG A 3 -9.71 14.13 -10.16
C ARG A 3 -8.68 15.10 -10.75
N TYR A 4 -8.32 16.17 -10.03
CA TYR A 4 -7.51 17.28 -10.53
C TYR A 4 -5.99 17.13 -10.32
N TYR A 5 -5.51 16.20 -9.47
CA TYR A 5 -4.07 16.04 -9.22
C TYR A 5 -3.33 15.15 -10.24
N ARG A 6 -4.04 14.19 -10.86
CA ARG A 6 -3.45 13.16 -11.73
C ARG A 6 -2.68 13.65 -12.97
N TYR A 7 -2.91 14.88 -13.42
CA TYR A 7 -2.19 15.48 -14.55
C TYR A 7 -0.97 16.34 -14.13
N ARG A 8 -0.78 16.59 -12.82
CA ARG A 8 0.33 17.37 -12.26
C ARG A 8 1.34 16.51 -11.50
N LEU A 9 1.08 15.22 -11.31
CA LEU A 9 2.04 14.32 -10.68
C LEU A 9 3.20 14.01 -11.62
N PRO A 10 4.45 14.10 -11.12
CA PRO A 10 5.63 13.76 -11.92
C PRO A 10 5.61 12.27 -12.30
N PRO A 11 6.12 11.91 -13.49
CA PRO A 11 6.11 10.52 -13.99
C PRO A 11 6.83 9.54 -13.04
N TRP A 12 7.76 10.03 -12.24
CA TRP A 12 8.46 9.25 -11.21
C TRP A 12 7.52 8.78 -10.08
N ALA A 13 6.65 9.64 -9.58
CA ALA A 13 5.70 9.29 -8.52
C ALA A 13 4.71 8.23 -8.99
N ARG A 14 4.29 8.31 -10.26
CA ARG A 14 3.40 7.32 -10.87
C ARG A 14 4.07 5.94 -10.99
N ASN A 15 5.37 5.92 -11.32
CA ASN A 15 6.16 4.69 -11.33
C ASN A 15 6.34 4.13 -9.91
N CYS A 16 6.59 4.97 -8.90
CA CYS A 16 6.68 4.52 -7.52
C CYS A 16 5.38 3.84 -7.06
N ILE A 17 4.21 4.40 -7.39
CA ILE A 17 2.92 3.79 -7.04
C ILE A 17 2.76 2.42 -7.70
N ILE A 18 3.07 2.31 -9.00
CA ILE A 18 2.97 1.04 -9.74
C ILE A 18 3.94 -0.01 -9.18
N VAL A 19 5.16 0.41 -8.83
CA VAL A 19 6.18 -0.47 -8.23
C VAL A 19 5.74 -0.92 -6.84
N ILE A 20 5.23 -0.01 -6.01
CA ILE A 20 4.72 -0.35 -4.68
C ILE A 20 3.53 -1.30 -4.83
N GLU A 21 2.55 -1.03 -5.69
CA GLU A 21 1.40 -1.92 -5.92
C GLU A 21 1.84 -3.34 -6.31
N ARG A 22 2.82 -3.46 -7.22
CA ARG A 22 3.39 -4.73 -7.64
C ARG A 22 4.17 -5.45 -6.54
N CYS A 23 4.87 -4.72 -5.66
CA CYS A 23 5.63 -5.27 -4.54
C CYS A 23 4.76 -5.59 -3.31
N THR A 24 3.68 -4.85 -3.09
CA THR A 24 2.77 -5.05 -1.95
C THR A 24 2.01 -6.36 -2.08
N LEU A 25 1.68 -6.81 -3.29
CA LEU A 25 1.00 -8.10 -3.52
C LEU A 25 1.76 -9.32 -2.97
N PRO A 26 3.03 -9.57 -3.34
CA PRO A 26 3.78 -10.69 -2.77
C PRO A 26 4.03 -10.49 -1.27
N ILE A 27 4.31 -9.26 -0.81
CA ILE A 27 4.51 -8.95 0.61
C ILE A 27 3.25 -9.28 1.44
N LEU A 28 2.07 -8.90 0.96
CA LEU A 28 0.79 -9.24 1.59
C LEU A 28 0.59 -10.74 1.67
N ILE A 29 0.89 -11.49 0.61
CA ILE A 29 0.74 -12.95 0.60
C ILE A 29 1.67 -13.58 1.65
N PHE A 30 2.96 -13.20 1.67
CA PHE A 30 3.91 -13.69 2.68
C PHE A 30 3.50 -13.30 4.10
N GLN A 31 3.03 -12.07 4.29
CA GLN A 31 2.63 -11.59 5.60
C GLN A 31 1.33 -12.24 6.07
N LEU A 32 0.38 -12.52 5.17
CA LEU A 32 -0.85 -13.23 5.47
C LEU A 32 -0.56 -14.70 5.85
N ILE A 33 0.36 -15.36 5.14
CA ILE A 33 0.86 -16.69 5.50
C ILE A 33 1.50 -16.66 6.90
N ARG A 34 2.37 -15.68 7.19
CA ARG A 34 2.98 -15.53 8.53
C ARG A 34 1.94 -15.28 9.62
N THR A 35 0.94 -14.44 9.33
CA THR A 35 -0.16 -14.13 10.26
C THR A 35 -1.01 -15.36 10.55
N LEU A 36 -1.21 -16.24 9.56
CA LEU A 36 -2.02 -17.44 9.70
C LEU A 36 -1.32 -18.54 10.51
N PHE A 37 0.01 -18.64 10.42
CA PHE A 37 0.81 -19.58 11.20
C PHE A 37 1.14 -19.08 12.62
N PHE A 38 1.44 -17.78 12.77
CA PHE A 38 1.77 -17.16 14.06
C PHE A 38 1.13 -15.78 14.11
N PRO A 39 -0.16 -15.68 14.47
CA PRO A 39 -0.83 -14.40 14.58
C PRO A 39 -0.24 -13.63 15.77
N THR A 40 0.60 -12.64 15.48
CA THR A 40 0.95 -11.63 16.49
C THR A 40 0.10 -10.39 16.26
N THR A 41 -0.44 -9.83 17.34
CA THR A 41 -1.24 -8.60 17.29
C THR A 41 -0.46 -7.42 16.71
N PHE A 42 0.87 -7.44 16.87
CA PHE A 42 1.78 -6.45 16.33
C PHE A 42 1.90 -6.53 14.81
N ASP A 43 2.00 -7.75 14.24
CA ASP A 43 2.07 -7.94 12.78
C ASP A 43 0.79 -7.43 12.07
N VAL A 44 -0.38 -7.68 12.65
CA VAL A 44 -1.68 -7.23 12.10
C VAL A 44 -1.82 -5.71 12.18
N PHE A 45 -1.37 -5.10 13.28
CA PHE A 45 -1.40 -3.64 13.46
C PHE A 45 -0.47 -2.92 12.48
N LEU A 46 0.75 -3.44 12.29
CA LEU A 46 1.72 -2.89 11.34
C LEU A 46 1.22 -3.00 9.89
N LEU A 47 0.63 -4.15 9.53
CA LEU A 47 -0.01 -4.37 8.23
C LEU A 47 -1.11 -3.35 7.97
N GLY A 48 -1.99 -3.12 8.95
CA GLY A 48 -3.10 -2.18 8.82
C GLY A 48 -2.64 -0.75 8.55
N ILE A 49 -1.55 -0.30 9.20
CA ILE A 49 -0.97 1.03 8.97
C ILE A 49 -0.37 1.15 7.57
N ILE A 50 0.42 0.16 7.14
CA ILE A 50 1.06 0.16 5.82
C ILE A 50 0.02 0.13 4.71
N VAL A 51 -1.01 -0.71 4.86
CA VAL A 51 -2.13 -0.80 3.92
C VAL A 51 -2.96 0.49 3.93
N GLY A 52 -3.22 1.09 5.11
CA GLY A 52 -3.93 2.36 5.21
C GLY A 52 -3.20 3.52 4.51
N ILE A 53 -1.88 3.61 4.68
CA ILE A 53 -1.05 4.58 3.97
C ILE A 53 -1.03 4.30 2.46
N PHE A 54 -0.90 3.02 2.07
CA PHE A 54 -0.96 2.61 0.66
C PHE A 54 -2.30 2.98 0.02
N ILE A 55 -3.42 2.76 0.72
CA ILE A 55 -4.75 3.13 0.26
C ILE A 55 -4.89 4.65 0.20
N ALA A 56 -4.35 5.41 1.16
CA ALA A 56 -4.39 6.88 1.13
C ALA A 56 -3.66 7.44 -0.11
N PHE A 57 -2.52 6.85 -0.47
CA PHE A 57 -1.83 7.15 -1.73
C PHE A 57 -2.61 6.67 -2.97
N TYR A 58 -3.23 5.49 -2.92
CA TYR A 58 -4.01 4.94 -4.02
C TYR A 58 -5.30 5.73 -4.31
N LEU A 59 -5.97 6.22 -3.26
CA LEU A 59 -7.18 7.03 -3.37
C LEU A 59 -6.89 8.48 -3.78
N GLU A 60 -5.63 8.84 -4.02
CA GLU A 60 -5.19 10.24 -4.25
C GLU A 60 -5.71 11.19 -3.15
N TRP A 61 -5.82 10.69 -1.91
CA TRP A 61 -6.13 11.51 -0.73
C TRP A 61 -4.94 12.38 -0.31
N ILE A 62 -3.73 12.02 -0.77
CA ILE A 62 -2.45 12.74 -0.72
C ILE A 62 -1.89 12.77 -2.13
#